data_AF-A0AAW5NV54-F1
#
_entry.id   AF-A0AAW5NV54-F1
#
_cell.length_a   1.000
_cell.length_b   1.000
_cell.length_c   1.000
_cell.angle_alpha   90.00
_cell.angle_beta   90.00
_cell.angle_gamma   90.00
#
_symmetry.space_group_name_H-M   'P 1'
#
loop_
_entity.id
_entity.type
_entity.pdbx_description
1 polymer ?
#
loop_
_entity_poly.entity_id
_entity_poly.type
_entity_poly.pdbx_seq_one_letter_code
_entity_poly.pdbx_strand_id
1 'polypeptide(L)'
;MNHYYAFVDLLPSSVSNAIHPYKYNGKELDRKNGIDWYDYGARMYDATLGGWTTIDPQSEKLYTVSPYTYCINDPIKHRDPDGEFPWIAGLIGVELIILPRLQLIGWKESLGRNPLLM
;
A
#
# COMPACT_ATOMS: atom_id res chain seq x y z
N MET A 1 -19.79 4.04 6.29
CA MET A 1 -18.68 4.57 5.47
C MET A 1 -17.49 4.79 6.39
N ASN A 2 -16.27 4.48 5.92
CA ASN A 2 -15.05 4.74 6.68
C ASN A 2 -14.41 6.01 6.14
N HIS A 3 -14.07 6.94 7.03
CA HIS A 3 -13.29 8.13 6.73
C HIS A 3 -11.89 7.96 7.34
N TYR A 4 -10.87 8.40 6.60
CA TYR A 4 -9.46 8.23 6.96
C TYR A 4 -8.76 9.59 6.93
N TYR A 5 -7.76 9.76 7.78
CA TYR A 5 -6.76 10.82 7.65
C TYR A 5 -5.85 10.57 6.43
N ALA A 6 -5.10 11.59 6.01
CA ALA A 6 -4.26 11.53 4.81
C ALA A 6 -3.26 10.34 4.85
N PHE A 7 -2.67 10.08 6.01
CA PHE A 7 -1.79 8.93 6.28
C PHE A 7 -2.54 7.80 6.97
N VAL A 8 -3.76 7.51 6.52
CA VAL A 8 -4.51 6.30 6.86
C VAL A 8 -5.29 6.26 8.15
N ASP A 9 -4.89 7.02 9.18
CA ASP A 9 -5.46 6.78 10.50
C ASP A 9 -7.00 6.92 10.46
N LEU A 10 -7.70 5.97 11.10
CA LEU A 10 -9.16 5.89 11.04
C LEU A 10 -9.71 7.08 11.83
N LEU A 11 -10.59 7.87 11.21
CA LEU A 11 -11.28 8.90 11.98
C LEU A 11 -12.04 8.24 13.14
N PRO A 12 -12.03 8.80 14.36
CA PRO A 12 -12.76 8.24 15.50
C PRO A 12 -14.26 8.03 15.22
N SER A 13 -14.84 8.86 14.34
CA SER A 13 -16.23 8.77 13.88
C SER A 13 -16.50 7.62 12.90
N SER A 14 -15.44 6.97 12.41
CA SER A 14 -15.45 5.94 11.35
C SER A 14 -15.10 4.55 11.86
N VAL A 15 -14.93 4.39 13.17
CA VAL A 15 -14.76 3.09 13.83
C VAL A 15 -16.10 2.35 13.75
N SER A 16 -16.43 1.83 12.57
CA SER A 16 -17.53 0.90 12.42
C SER A 16 -17.07 -0.47 12.91
N ASN A 17 -17.83 -1.09 13.80
CA ASN A 17 -17.66 -2.49 14.25
C ASN A 17 -17.90 -3.51 13.12
N ALA A 18 -17.91 -3.06 11.86
CA ALA A 18 -18.11 -3.91 10.70
C ALA A 18 -16.85 -4.77 10.50
N ILE A 19 -17.07 -6.09 10.55
CA ILE A 19 -16.12 -7.22 10.49
C ILE A 19 -15.43 -7.35 9.11
N HIS A 20 -15.26 -6.26 8.36
CA HIS A 20 -14.52 -6.27 7.10
C HIS A 20 -13.02 -6.12 7.39
N PRO A 21 -12.19 -7.16 7.14
CA PRO A 21 -10.75 -7.10 7.41
C PRO A 21 -10.03 -6.10 6.50
N TYR A 22 -10.52 -5.92 5.27
CA TYR A 22 -9.96 -4.98 4.30
C TYR A 22 -10.47 -3.55 4.54
N LYS A 23 -9.55 -2.61 4.79
CA LYS A 23 -9.87 -1.19 5.03
C LYS A 23 -9.15 -0.29 4.03
N TYR A 24 -8.14 0.46 4.46
CA TYR A 24 -7.46 1.42 3.61
C TYR A 24 -6.73 0.75 2.45
N ASN A 25 -6.81 1.35 1.25
CA ASN A 25 -6.23 0.82 0.02
C ASN A 25 -6.57 -0.66 -0.28
N GLY A 26 -7.65 -1.19 0.32
CA GLY A 26 -8.00 -2.60 0.21
C GLY A 26 -7.05 -3.55 0.95
N LYS A 27 -6.21 -3.03 1.85
CA LYS A 27 -5.28 -3.82 2.68
C LYS A 27 -5.96 -4.31 3.95
N GLU A 28 -5.56 -5.50 4.37
CA GLU A 28 -6.04 -6.11 5.60
C GLU A 28 -5.47 -5.34 6.80
N LEU A 29 -6.38 -4.96 7.71
CA LEU A 29 -6.03 -4.33 8.98
C LEU A 29 -5.83 -5.41 10.03
N ASP A 30 -4.59 -5.63 10.45
CA ASP A 30 -4.25 -6.39 11.63
C ASP A 30 -4.22 -5.46 12.85
N ARG A 31 -5.11 -5.71 13.81
CA ARG A 31 -5.20 -4.95 15.05
C ARG A 31 -4.75 -5.82 16.21
N LYS A 32 -3.54 -5.53 16.71
CA LYS A 32 -2.93 -6.27 17.81
C LYS A 32 -2.42 -5.31 18.88
N ASN A 33 -2.81 -5.57 20.13
CA ASN A 33 -2.37 -4.79 21.30
C ASN A 33 -2.61 -3.26 21.20
N GLY A 34 -3.64 -2.84 20.45
CA GLY A 34 -3.96 -1.42 20.25
C GLY A 34 -3.13 -0.72 19.17
N ILE A 35 -2.37 -1.48 18.39
CA ILE A 35 -1.61 -1.01 17.24
C ILE A 35 -2.31 -1.51 15.96
N ASP A 36 -2.42 -0.61 15.00
CA ASP A 36 -3.08 -0.83 13.72
C ASP A 36 -2.06 -0.95 12.61
N TRP A 37 -1.87 -2.17 12.11
CA TRP A 37 -0.96 -2.47 11.01
C TRP A 37 -1.70 -2.93 9.77
N TYR A 38 -1.19 -2.52 8.62
CA TYR A 38 -1.68 -2.97 7.33
C TYR A 38 -0.64 -3.85 6.65
N ASP A 39 -1.06 -5.03 6.20
CA ASP A 39 -0.19 -5.92 5.42
C ASP A 39 -0.17 -5.49 3.95
N TYR A 40 0.98 -5.00 3.49
CA TYR A 40 1.20 -4.66 2.09
C TYR A 40 1.87 -5.79 1.29
N GLY A 41 2.36 -6.84 1.96
CA GLY A 41 3.09 -7.96 1.38
C GLY A 41 4.57 -7.89 1.74
N ALA A 42 5.30 -6.96 1.13
CA ALA A 42 6.73 -6.82 1.41
C ALA A 42 7.04 -6.09 2.74
N ARG A 43 6.10 -5.29 3.23
CA ARG A 43 6.23 -4.51 4.47
C ARG A 43 4.90 -4.41 5.22
N MET A 44 5.00 -4.29 6.54
CA MET A 44 3.87 -3.86 7.37
C MET A 44 3.87 -2.33 7.46
N TYR A 45 2.70 -1.73 7.29
CA TYR A 45 2.49 -0.30 7.40
C TYR A 45 1.84 0.04 8.73
N ASP A 46 2.47 0.93 9.50
CA ASP A 46 1.95 1.40 10.77
C ASP A 46 1.08 2.63 10.56
N ALA A 47 -0.22 2.47 10.83
CA ALA A 47 -1.20 3.53 10.66
C ALA A 47 -1.01 4.70 11.62
N THR A 48 -0.53 4.41 12.83
CA THR A 48 -0.33 5.40 13.90
C THR A 48 0.89 6.28 13.58
N LEU A 49 1.95 5.66 13.06
CA LEU A 49 3.16 6.37 12.65
C LEU A 49 2.98 7.07 11.29
N GLY A 50 2.15 6.50 10.41
CA GLY A 50 2.02 6.93 9.02
C GLY A 50 3.20 6.48 8.13
N GLY A 51 3.91 5.42 8.52
CA GLY A 51 5.13 4.94 7.84
C GLY A 51 5.32 3.43 7.90
N TRP A 52 6.38 2.94 7.26
CA TRP A 52 6.75 1.52 7.27
C TRP A 52 7.39 1.11 8.58
N THR A 53 7.12 -0.13 9.04
CA THR A 53 7.77 -0.70 10.23
C THR A 53 9.17 -1.24 9.94
N THR A 54 9.51 -1.45 8.65
CA THR A 54 10.77 -2.03 8.19
C THR A 54 11.38 -1.21 7.05
N ILE A 55 12.69 -1.38 6.83
CA ILE A 55 13.45 -0.74 5.76
C ILE A 55 12.89 -1.16 4.39
N ASP A 56 12.72 -0.21 3.47
CA ASP A 56 12.39 -0.47 2.07
C ASP A 56 13.43 -1.37 1.39
N PRO A 57 13.04 -2.55 0.85
CA PRO A 57 13.93 -3.42 0.08
C PRO A 57 14.58 -2.73 -1.13
N GLN A 58 13.92 -1.70 -1.67
CA GLN A 58 14.36 -0.90 -2.81
C GLN A 58 14.78 0.52 -2.38
N SER A 59 15.11 0.73 -1.10
CA SER A 59 15.62 2.02 -0.58
C SER A 59 16.76 2.62 -1.40
N GLU A 60 17.61 1.77 -1.99
CA GLU A 60 18.71 2.18 -2.89
C GLU A 60 18.24 2.92 -4.15
N LYS A 61 16.97 2.80 -4.56
CA LYS A 61 16.43 3.54 -5.71
C LYS A 61 16.11 5.00 -5.38
N LEU A 62 15.93 5.32 -4.11
CA LEU A 62 15.50 6.64 -3.63
C LEU A 62 16.31 7.09 -2.41
N TYR A 63 17.61 7.34 -2.60
CA TYR A 63 18.52 7.79 -1.53
C TYR A 63 18.11 9.11 -0.85
N THR A 64 17.29 9.93 -1.51
CA THR A 64 16.80 11.21 -0.97
C THR A 64 15.59 11.04 -0.03
N VAL A 65 15.01 9.84 0.04
CA VAL A 65 13.82 9.54 0.84
C VAL A 65 14.21 8.56 1.94
N SER A 66 13.68 8.75 3.15
CA SER A 66 13.90 7.80 4.24
C SER A 66 13.32 6.43 3.87
N PRO A 67 14.03 5.31 4.18
CA PRO A 67 13.57 3.96 3.87
C PRO A 67 12.28 3.55 4.60
N TYR A 68 11.82 4.36 5.56
CA TYR A 68 10.60 4.13 6.32
C TYR A 68 9.41 4.99 5.83
N THR A 69 9.61 5.84 4.84
CA THR A 69 8.57 6.77 4.37
C THR A 69 7.57 6.05 3.48
N TYR A 70 6.29 6.15 3.85
CA TYR A 70 5.18 5.70 3.00
C TYR A 70 4.91 6.72 1.87
N CYS A 71 4.78 6.24 0.63
CA CYS A 71 4.36 7.05 -0.52
C CYS A 71 5.15 8.35 -0.75
N ILE A 72 6.45 8.38 -0.39
CA ILE A 72 7.30 9.59 -0.49
C ILE A 72 6.67 10.77 0.27
N ASN A 73 5.97 10.49 1.38
CA ASN A 73 5.27 11.45 2.22
C ASN A 73 4.09 12.17 1.54
N ASP A 74 3.59 11.65 0.40
CA ASP A 74 2.39 12.14 -0.28
C ASP A 74 1.45 10.97 -0.64
N PRO A 75 0.76 10.39 0.35
CA PRO A 75 -0.16 9.26 0.17
C PRO A 75 -1.47 9.62 -0.55
N ILE A 76 -1.71 10.91 -0.80
CA ILE A 76 -2.86 11.39 -1.59
C ILE A 76 -2.55 11.21 -3.08
N LYS A 77 -1.30 11.47 -3.49
CA LYS A 77 -0.88 11.34 -4.89
C LYS A 77 -0.28 9.97 -5.22
N HIS A 78 0.47 9.38 -4.31
CA HIS A 78 1.20 8.14 -4.56
C HIS A 78 0.54 6.95 -3.87
N ARG A 79 0.77 5.76 -4.42
CA ARG A 79 0.28 4.50 -3.85
C ARG A 79 1.37 3.46 -3.91
N ASP A 80 1.65 2.78 -2.81
CA ASP A 80 2.52 1.60 -2.80
C ASP A 80 1.64 0.34 -2.72
N PRO A 81 1.42 -0.43 -3.79
CA PRO A 81 0.47 -1.55 -3.79
C PRO A 81 1.01 -2.84 -3.18
N ASP A 82 2.31 -3.09 -3.22
CA ASP A 82 2.96 -4.31 -2.73
C ASP A 82 3.92 -4.05 -1.56
N GLY A 83 4.12 -2.78 -1.21
CA GLY A 83 5.06 -2.40 -0.17
C GLY A 83 6.49 -2.55 -0.64
N GLU A 84 6.79 -2.57 -1.94
CA GLU A 84 8.17 -2.59 -2.44
C GLU A 84 8.59 -1.28 -3.08
N PHE A 85 7.70 -0.64 -3.83
CA PHE A 85 7.99 0.65 -4.45
C PHE A 85 6.71 1.44 -4.71
N PRO A 86 6.64 2.72 -4.28
CA PRO A 86 5.47 3.53 -4.51
C PRO A 86 5.29 3.84 -6.00
N TRP A 87 4.08 3.63 -6.50
CA TRP A 87 3.63 4.19 -7.76
C TRP A 87 3.56 5.70 -7.66
N ILE A 88 4.49 6.37 -8.33
CA ILE A 88 4.58 7.82 -8.37
C ILE A 88 3.66 8.33 -9.48
N ALA A 89 2.55 8.99 -9.08
CA ALA A 89 1.67 9.71 -9.98
C ALA A 89 2.46 10.79 -10.73
N GLY A 90 2.75 10.50 -12.00
CA GLY A 90 3.64 11.29 -12.87
C GLY A 90 4.59 10.41 -13.68
N LEU A 91 5.12 9.33 -13.06
CA LEU A 91 5.94 8.34 -13.76
C LEU A 91 5.08 7.29 -14.48
N ILE A 92 3.95 6.90 -13.88
CA ILE A 92 2.99 5.97 -14.48
C ILE A 92 2.46 6.43 -15.85
N GLY A 93 2.36 7.75 -16.08
CA GLY A 93 1.96 8.31 -17.37
C GLY A 93 3.03 8.17 -18.46
N VAL A 94 4.29 7.99 -18.07
CA VAL A 94 5.44 7.83 -18.99
C VAL A 94 5.75 6.34 -19.20
N GLU A 95 5.62 5.52 -18.17
CA GLU A 95 5.91 4.08 -18.22
C GLU A 95 4.88 3.29 -19.07
N LEU A 96 3.60 3.71 -19.04
CA LEU A 96 2.54 3.18 -19.92
C LEU A 96 2.76 3.53 -21.41
N ILE A 97 3.59 4.54 -21.72
CA ILE A 97 3.87 4.96 -23.10
C ILE A 97 5.13 4.27 -23.65
N ILE A 98 6.09 3.90 -22.80
CA ILE A 98 7.44 3.46 -23.24
C ILE A 98 7.60 1.93 -23.23
N LEU A 99 6.81 1.16 -22.45
CA LEU A 99 6.93 -0.30 -22.43
C LEU A 99 5.98 -0.96 -23.46
N PRO A 100 6.50 -1.61 -24.52
CA PRO A 100 5.65 -2.29 -25.49
C PRO A 100 5.14 -3.59 -24.85
N ARG A 101 3.89 -3.58 -24.38
CA ARG A 101 2.90 -4.69 -24.24
C ARG A 101 3.31 -6.07 -23.67
N LEU A 102 4.59 -6.38 -23.45
CA LEU A 102 5.11 -7.70 -23.11
C LEU A 102 5.32 -7.88 -21.60
N GLN A 103 5.44 -6.80 -20.82
CA GLN A 103 5.50 -6.91 -19.34
C GLN A 103 4.10 -6.96 -18.68
N LEU A 104 3.04 -6.64 -19.41
CA LEU A 104 1.65 -6.76 -18.95
C LEU A 104 1.14 -8.21 -18.89
N ILE A 105 1.81 -9.15 -19.58
CA ILE A 105 1.43 -10.58 -19.55
C ILE A 105 1.87 -11.21 -18.22
N GLY A 106 3.08 -10.90 -17.73
CA GLY A 106 3.56 -11.40 -16.43
C GLY A 106 2.76 -10.86 -15.24
N TRP A 107 2.20 -9.64 -15.35
CA TRP A 107 1.37 -9.03 -14.31
C TRP A 107 -0.06 -9.61 -14.23
N LYS A 108 -0.56 -10.21 -15.32
CA LYS A 108 -1.86 -10.88 -15.32
C LYS A 108 -1.79 -12.29 -14.73
N GLU A 109 -0.61 -12.92 -14.76
CA GLU A 109 -0.38 -14.26 -14.21
C GLU A 109 -0.16 -14.25 -12.69
N SER A 110 0.29 -13.12 -12.09
CA SER A 110 0.43 -12.99 -10.63
C SER A 110 -0.88 -12.78 -9.87
N LEU A 111 -1.98 -12.44 -10.57
CA LEU A 111 -3.33 -12.31 -9.99
C LEU A 111 -4.23 -13.53 -10.21
N GLY A 112 -3.65 -14.65 -10.67
CA GLY A 112 -4.37 -15.87 -11.02
C GLY A 112 -4.45 -16.93 -9.92
N ARG A 113 -4.95 -16.61 -8.71
CA ARG A 113 -5.54 -17.62 -7.79
C ARG A 113 -6.69 -17.03 -6.99
N ASN A 114 -7.90 -17.29 -7.48
CA ASN A 114 -9.17 -17.09 -6.80
C ASN A 114 -9.56 -18.42 -6.12
N PRO A 115 -9.47 -18.57 -4.78
CA PRO A 115 -9.92 -19.80 -4.11
C PRO A 115 -11.42 -19.66 -3.80
N LEU A 116 -12.26 -19.81 -4.82
CA LEU A 116 -13.68 -20.12 -4.66
C LEU A 116 -14.05 -21.29 -5.60
N LEU A 117 -13.38 -22.43 -5.42
CA LEU A 117 -13.85 -23.78 -5.77
C LEU A 117 -13.10 -24.80 -4.89
N MET A 118 -13.68 -25.15 -3.75
CA MET A 118 -13.83 -26.52 -3.26
C MET A 118 -15.07 -26.60 -2.38
#